data_AF-A0A498LVA7-F1
#
_entry.id   AF-A0A498LVA7-F1
#
_cell.length_a   1.000
_cell.length_b   1.000
_cell.length_c   1.000
_cell.angle_alpha   90.00
_cell.angle_beta   90.00
_cell.angle_gamma   90.00
#
_symmetry.space_group_name_H-M   'P 1'
#
loop_
_entity.id
_entity.type
_entity.pdbx_description
1 polymer ?
#
loop_
_entity_poly.entity_id
_entity_poly.type
_entity_poly.pdbx_seq_one_letter_code
_entity_poly.pdbx_strand_id
1 'polypeptide(L)'
;MATLQVYQAQALKHLHEGGPDQGAMQELCAVADFALRATKATARSLGQVMSTVVVQERHLWLTLAQIANVDKARFLDAPISQDGLFGDTVEDFAQQFSLKQALKHIFPR
;
A
#
# COMPACT_ATOMS: atom_id res chain seq x y z
N MET A 1 -6.86 21.52 -0.13
CA MET A 1 -7.58 20.88 -1.26
C MET A 1 -8.93 21.52 -1.52
N ALA A 2 -9.83 21.61 -0.54
CA ALA A 2 -11.15 22.25 -0.74
C ALA A 2 -11.07 23.69 -1.28
N THR A 3 -10.19 24.53 -0.75
CA THR A 3 -9.97 25.90 -1.22
C THR A 3 -9.48 25.96 -2.68
N LEU A 4 -8.59 25.06 -3.06
CA LEU A 4 -8.04 24.96 -4.42
C LEU A 4 -9.11 24.51 -5.42
N GLN A 5 -9.98 23.56 -5.03
CA GLN A 5 -11.11 23.11 -5.84
C GLN A 5 -12.14 24.22 -6.05
N VAL A 6 -12.43 25.01 -5.01
CA VAL A 6 -13.30 26.20 -5.11
C VAL A 6 -12.72 27.22 -6.08
N TYR A 7 -11.42 27.52 -5.95
CA TYR A 7 -10.73 28.42 -6.89
C TYR A 7 -10.78 27.89 -8.33
N GLN A 8 -10.49 26.60 -8.54
CA GLN A 8 -10.56 25.98 -9.87
C GLN A 8 -11.96 26.09 -10.48
N ALA A 9 -13.01 25.86 -9.68
CA ALA A 9 -14.39 26.00 -10.13
C ALA A 9 -14.74 27.45 -10.52
N GLN A 10 -14.26 28.43 -9.74
CA GLN A 10 -14.44 29.85 -10.04
C GLN A 10 -13.70 30.25 -11.33
N ALA A 11 -12.44 29.86 -11.49
CA ALA A 11 -11.64 30.14 -12.67
C ALA A 11 -12.24 29.51 -13.94
N LEU A 12 -12.74 28.27 -13.86
CA LEU A 12 -13.46 27.62 -14.97
C LEU A 12 -14.74 28.36 -15.36
N LYS A 13 -15.51 28.83 -14.37
CA LYS A 13 -16.71 29.64 -14.61
C LYS A 13 -16.36 30.95 -15.33
N HIS A 14 -15.31 31.65 -14.88
CA HIS A 14 -14.85 32.87 -15.53
C HIS A 14 -14.37 32.65 -16.96
N LEU A 15 -13.67 31.54 -17.24
CA LEU A 15 -13.23 31.20 -18.59
C LEU A 15 -14.42 30.92 -19.53
N HIS A 16 -15.47 30.27 -19.00
CA HIS A 16 -16.70 30.00 -19.74
C HIS A 16 -17.46 31.29 -20.10
N GLU A 17 -17.50 32.25 -19.18
CA GLU A 17 -18.22 33.53 -19.34
C GLU A 17 -17.42 34.57 -20.14
N GLY A 18 -16.09 34.58 -20.02
CA GLY A 18 -15.20 35.64 -20.54
C GLY A 18 -14.49 35.33 -21.88
N GLY A 19 -14.59 34.11 -22.40
CA GLY A 19 -13.88 33.69 -23.62
C GLY A 19 -12.43 33.23 -23.36
N PRO A 20 -11.69 32.83 -24.41
CA PRO A 20 -10.39 32.19 -24.26
C PRO A 20 -9.31 33.16 -23.75
N ASP A 21 -9.02 33.08 -22.45
CA ASP A 21 -7.86 33.72 -21.82
C ASP A 21 -6.72 32.70 -21.62
N GLN A 22 -5.59 32.96 -22.27
CA GLN A 22 -4.40 32.11 -22.18
C GLN A 22 -3.78 32.13 -20.78
N GLY A 23 -3.86 33.25 -20.05
CA GLY A 23 -3.34 33.37 -18.69
C GLY A 23 -4.12 32.48 -17.72
N ALA A 24 -5.44 32.62 -17.70
CA ALA A 24 -6.31 31.77 -16.89
C ALA A 24 -6.20 30.28 -17.25
N MET A 25 -6.03 29.93 -18.53
CA MET A 25 -5.81 28.53 -18.94
C MET A 25 -4.51 27.97 -18.35
N GLN A 26 -3.43 28.76 -18.35
CA GLN A 26 -2.15 28.37 -17.77
C GLN A 26 -2.23 28.23 -16.24
N GLU A 27 -2.96 29.13 -15.56
CA GLU A 27 -3.23 29.04 -14.12
C GLU A 27 -4.03 27.78 -13.78
N LEU A 28 -5.08 27.45 -14.55
CA LEU A 28 -5.85 26.22 -14.37
C LEU A 28 -4.98 24.96 -14.52
N CYS A 29 -4.09 24.93 -15.51
CA CYS A 29 -3.13 23.84 -15.68
C CYS A 29 -2.17 23.73 -14.47
N ALA A 30 -1.66 24.84 -13.96
CA ALA A 30 -0.79 24.86 -12.78
C ALA A 30 -1.52 24.37 -11.52
N VAL A 31 -2.76 24.80 -11.33
CA VAL A 31 -3.62 24.36 -10.22
C VAL A 31 -3.93 22.87 -10.32
N ALA A 32 -4.21 22.36 -11.53
CA ALA A 32 -4.43 20.93 -11.75
C ALA A 32 -3.17 20.10 -11.47
N ASP A 33 -1.99 20.52 -11.94
CA ASP A 33 -0.72 19.85 -11.63
C ASP A 33 -0.46 19.82 -10.12
N PHE A 34 -0.71 20.94 -9.42
CA PHE A 34 -0.61 21.00 -7.97
C PHE A 34 -1.58 20.02 -7.28
N ALA A 35 -2.84 19.98 -7.72
CA ALA A 35 -3.84 19.06 -7.17
C ALA A 35 -3.45 17.58 -7.37
N LEU A 36 -2.90 17.23 -8.53
CA LEU A 36 -2.42 15.87 -8.83
C LEU A 36 -1.22 15.50 -7.93
N ARG A 37 -0.25 16.40 -7.77
CA ARG A 37 0.90 16.18 -6.87
C ARG A 37 0.47 16.02 -5.41
N ALA A 38 -0.46 16.86 -4.95
CA ALA A 38 -1.02 16.76 -3.61
C ALA A 38 -1.72 15.41 -3.40
N THR A 39 -2.59 15.00 -4.33
CA THR A 39 -3.29 13.71 -4.28
C THR A 39 -2.31 12.53 -4.30
N LYS A 40 -1.27 12.59 -5.13
CA LYS A 40 -0.20 11.57 -5.14
C LYS A 40 0.51 11.48 -3.80
N ALA A 41 0.83 12.61 -3.18
CA ALA A 41 1.46 12.63 -1.86
C ALA A 41 0.53 12.02 -0.78
N THR A 42 -0.76 12.36 -0.80
CA THR A 42 -1.77 11.78 0.09
C THR A 42 -1.92 10.27 -0.10
N ALA A 43 -1.99 9.80 -1.35
CA ALA A 43 -2.07 8.37 -1.66
C ALA A 43 -0.83 7.63 -1.16
N ARG A 44 0.37 8.22 -1.32
CA ARG A 44 1.61 7.64 -0.80
C ARG A 44 1.63 7.56 0.72
N SER A 45 1.23 8.63 1.42
CA SER A 45 1.16 8.60 2.88
C SER A 45 0.13 7.59 3.39
N LEU A 46 -1.01 7.47 2.72
CA LEU A 46 -2.03 6.49 3.05
C LEU A 46 -1.49 5.06 2.87
N GLY A 47 -0.83 4.78 1.74
CA GLY A 47 -0.20 3.48 1.50
C GLY A 47 0.86 3.12 2.55
N GLN A 48 1.64 4.10 3.02
CA GLN A 48 2.59 3.89 4.12
C GLN A 48 1.88 3.52 5.42
N VAL A 49 0.83 4.26 5.80
CA VAL A 49 0.04 3.94 7.00
C VAL A 49 -0.59 2.54 6.89
N MET A 50 -1.22 2.22 5.76
CA MET A 50 -1.79 0.89 5.53
C MET A 50 -0.74 -0.22 5.62
N SER A 51 0.46 0.01 5.07
CA SER A 51 1.58 -0.93 5.21
C SER A 51 1.97 -1.16 6.67
N THR A 52 1.95 -0.12 7.51
CA THR A 52 2.26 -0.29 8.95
C THR A 52 1.20 -1.13 9.66
N VAL A 53 -0.08 -0.99 9.30
CA VAL A 53 -1.18 -1.80 9.87
C VAL A 53 -0.99 -3.27 9.51
N VAL A 54 -0.67 -3.57 8.25
CA VAL A 54 -0.37 -4.95 7.80
C VAL A 54 0.78 -5.55 8.59
N VAL A 55 1.88 -4.81 8.78
CA VAL A 55 3.03 -5.28 9.56
C VAL A 55 2.64 -5.55 11.02
N GLN A 56 1.86 -4.67 11.64
CA GLN A 56 1.37 -4.88 13.01
C GLN A 56 0.48 -6.13 13.13
N GLU A 57 -0.41 -6.34 12.17
CA GLU A 57 -1.28 -7.52 12.15
C GLU A 57 -0.46 -8.81 11.99
N ARG A 58 0.56 -8.81 11.11
CA ARG A 58 1.52 -9.93 11.00
C ARG A 58 2.22 -10.20 12.33
N HIS A 59 2.73 -9.16 13.00
CA HIS A 59 3.38 -9.32 14.31
C HIS A 59 2.45 -9.93 15.35
N LEU A 60 1.19 -9.50 15.40
CA LEU A 60 0.19 -10.04 16.32
C LEU A 60 -0.03 -11.54 16.07
N TRP A 61 -0.34 -11.92 14.82
CA TRP A 61 -0.56 -13.32 14.46
C TRP A 61 0.67 -14.19 14.73
N LEU A 62 1.88 -13.72 14.40
CA LEU A 62 3.11 -14.47 14.65
C LEU A 62 3.48 -14.56 16.13
N THR A 63 3.03 -13.62 16.96
CA THR A 63 3.20 -13.69 18.43
C THR A 63 2.34 -14.81 19.01
N LEU A 64 1.12 -14.96 18.49
CA LEU A 64 0.19 -16.01 18.89
C LEU A 64 0.55 -17.37 18.27
N ALA A 65 1.25 -17.37 17.13
CA ALA A 65 1.73 -18.59 16.49
C ALA A 65 2.87 -19.24 17.29
N GLN A 66 2.73 -20.54 17.56
CA GLN A 66 3.76 -21.36 18.19
C GLN A 66 4.86 -21.77 17.18
N ILE A 67 5.48 -20.78 16.54
CA ILE A 67 6.59 -20.98 15.59
C ILE A 67 7.88 -20.38 16.14
N ALA A 68 9.03 -20.93 15.73
CA ALA A 68 10.33 -20.45 16.19
C ALA A 68 10.60 -19.02 15.69
N ASN A 69 11.28 -18.19 16.49
CA ASN A 69 11.56 -16.80 16.12
C ASN A 69 12.36 -16.67 14.81
N VAL A 70 13.24 -17.63 14.51
CA VAL A 70 13.98 -17.69 13.24
C VAL A 70 13.03 -17.83 12.04
N ASP A 71 11.93 -18.56 12.20
CA ASP A 71 10.94 -18.77 11.16
C ASP A 71 9.97 -17.58 11.01
N LYS A 72 9.84 -16.72 12.04
CA LYS A 72 8.98 -15.52 12.02
C LYS A 72 9.51 -14.44 11.07
N ALA A 73 10.82 -14.28 10.96
CA ALA A 73 11.44 -13.22 10.18
C ALA A 73 10.96 -13.21 8.72
N ARG A 74 10.94 -14.38 8.07
CA ARG A 74 10.48 -14.48 6.67
C ARG A 74 9.02 -14.06 6.45
N PHE A 75 8.15 -14.19 7.46
CA PHE A 75 6.75 -13.77 7.36
C PHE A 75 6.61 -12.25 7.55
N LEU A 76 7.49 -11.64 8.34
CA LEU A 76 7.53 -10.19 8.51
C LEU A 76 8.07 -9.51 7.26
N ASP A 77 9.10 -10.09 6.66
CA ASP A 77 9.78 -9.56 5.47
C ASP A 77 9.06 -9.87 4.15
N ALA A 78 8.00 -10.68 4.18
CA ALA A 78 7.22 -11.02 2.99
C ALA A 78 6.65 -9.75 2.31
N PRO A 79 6.59 -9.68 0.98
CA PRO A 79 5.90 -8.58 0.32
C PRO A 79 4.42 -8.53 0.73
N ILE A 80 3.81 -7.35 0.70
CA ILE A 80 2.36 -7.22 0.91
C ILE A 80 1.67 -7.64 -0.37
N SER A 81 0.85 -8.69 -0.31
CA SER A 81 -0.02 -9.14 -1.40
C SER A 81 -1.47 -8.77 -1.11
N GLN A 82 -2.27 -8.59 -2.18
CA GLN A 82 -3.72 -8.41 -2.07
C GLN A 82 -4.44 -9.73 -1.74
N ASP A 83 -3.82 -10.88 -2.05
CA ASP A 83 -4.45 -12.19 -1.91
C ASP A 83 -4.46 -12.71 -0.47
N GLY A 84 -3.63 -12.14 0.41
CA GLY A 84 -3.61 -12.53 1.82
C GLY A 84 -2.52 -11.83 2.64
N LEU A 85 -2.72 -11.84 3.97
CA LEU A 85 -1.88 -11.12 4.93
C LEU A 85 -0.39 -11.49 4.82
N PHE A 86 -0.10 -12.76 4.57
CA PHE A 86 1.27 -13.30 4.46
C PHE A 86 1.67 -13.68 3.03
N GLY A 87 0.78 -13.48 2.04
CA GLY A 87 0.97 -13.92 0.66
C GLY A 87 1.32 -15.40 0.54
N ASP A 88 2.14 -15.74 -0.45
CA ASP A 88 2.54 -17.11 -0.78
C ASP A 88 3.49 -17.74 0.27
N THR A 89 4.04 -16.94 1.18
CA THR A 89 5.02 -17.40 2.18
C THR A 89 4.46 -18.48 3.11
N VAL A 90 3.13 -18.50 3.31
CA VAL A 90 2.46 -19.54 4.12
C VAL A 90 2.51 -20.89 3.40
N GLU A 91 2.21 -20.92 2.11
CA GLU A 91 2.21 -22.14 1.31
C GLU A 91 3.63 -22.70 1.18
N ASP A 92 4.61 -21.84 0.89
CA ASP A 92 6.02 -22.21 0.85
C ASP A 92 6.49 -22.82 2.18
N PHE A 93 6.08 -22.23 3.30
CA PHE A 93 6.42 -22.76 4.62
C PHE A 93 5.74 -24.10 4.90
N ALA A 94 4.46 -24.24 4.56
CA ALA A 94 3.71 -25.47 4.76
C ALA A 94 4.34 -26.64 3.97
N GLN A 95 4.78 -26.39 2.74
CA GLN A 95 5.48 -27.37 1.92
C GLN A 95 6.82 -27.79 2.53
N GLN A 96 7.64 -26.83 2.99
CA GLN A 96 8.91 -27.12 3.67
C GLN A 96 8.70 -27.90 4.97
N PHE A 97 7.68 -27.57 5.74
CA PHE A 97 7.35 -28.27 6.97
C PHE A 97 6.94 -29.71 6.71
N SER A 98 6.12 -29.94 5.68
CA SER A 98 5.70 -31.27 5.23
C SER A 98 6.88 -32.13 4.78
N LEU A 99 7.80 -31.55 4.00
CA LEU A 99 9.06 -32.20 3.60
C LEU A 99 9.92 -32.60 4.81
N LYS A 100 10.06 -31.70 5.79
CA LYS A 100 10.81 -31.98 7.04
C LYS A 100 10.15 -33.09 7.86
N GLN A 101 8.83 -33.16 7.92
CA GLN A 101 8.13 -34.27 8.59
C GLN A 101 8.34 -35.59 7.85
N ALA A 102 8.17 -35.62 6.53
CA ALA A 102 8.38 -36.83 5.73
C ALA A 102 9.81 -37.37 5.89
N LEU A 103 10.83 -36.51 5.89
CA LEU A 103 12.21 -36.93 6.11
C LEU A 103 12.46 -37.51 7.51
N LYS A 104 11.80 -36.99 8.56
CA LYS A 104 11.87 -37.58 9.91
C LYS A 104 11.27 -38.98 9.98
N HIS A 105 10.23 -39.25 9.19
CA HIS A 105 9.64 -40.58 9.11
C HIS A 105 10.52 -41.56 8.32
N ILE A 106 11.27 -41.08 7.31
CA ILE A 106 12.18 -41.91 6.50
C ILE A 106 13.49 -42.20 7.26
N PHE A 107 13.98 -41.25 8.06
CA PHE A 107 15.19 -41.40 8.87
C PHE A 107 14.88 -41.22 10.36
N PRO A 108 14.33 -42.24 11.03
CA PRO A 108 14.15 -42.20 12.48
C PRO A 108 15.52 -42.14 13.15
N ARG A 109 15.67 -41.23 14.11
CA ARG A 109 16.85 -41.15 15.00
C ARG A 109 16.86 -42.29 16.00
#